data_AF-A0A927AXX5-F1
#
_entry.id   AF-A0A927AXX5-F1
#
_cell.length_a   1.000
_cell.length_b   1.000
_cell.length_c   1.000
_cell.angle_alpha   90.00
_cell.angle_beta   90.00
_cell.angle_gamma   90.00
#
_symmetry.space_group_name_H-M   'P 1'
#
loop_
_entity.id
_entity.type
_entity.pdbx_description
1 polymer ?
#
loop_
_entity_poly.entity_id
_entity_poly.type
_entity_poly.pdbx_seq_one_letter_code
_entity_poly.pdbx_strand_id
1 'polypeptide(L)' 'MNVKSLFGIILTLVGLVGLIYGGIDFTKGGVAQASFVYLILGGIFFFTGISLIRSTKA' A
#
# COMPACT_ATOMS: atom_id res chain seq x y z
N MET A 1 4.30 -14.26 -16.24
CA MET A 1 3.97 -13.01 -15.52
C MET A 1 4.23 -11.85 -16.45
N ASN A 2 3.24 -10.99 -16.68
CA ASN A 2 3.50 -9.77 -17.44
C ASN A 2 4.08 -8.69 -16.51
N VAL A 3 4.69 -7.67 -17.11
CA VAL A 3 5.28 -6.54 -16.38
C VAL A 3 4.23 -5.82 -15.52
N LYS A 4 3.00 -5.66 -16.03
CA LYS A 4 1.88 -5.01 -15.33
C LYS A 4 1.53 -5.69 -13.99
N SER A 5 1.52 -7.02 -13.96
CA SER A 5 1.26 -7.84 -12.78
C SER A 5 2.42 -7.78 -11.78
N LEU A 6 3.68 -7.76 -12.27
CA LEU A 6 4.84 -7.59 -11.41
C LEU A 6 4.82 -6.23 -10.69
N PHE A 7 4.55 -5.14 -11.42
CA PHE A 7 4.37 -3.82 -10.81
C PHE A 7 3.21 -3.79 -9.80
N GLY A 8 2.11 -4.47 -10.11
CA GLY A 8 0.97 -4.59 -9.20
C GLY A 8 1.33 -5.30 -7.90
N ILE A 9 2.12 -6.38 -7.97
CA ILE A 9 2.61 -7.12 -6.79
C ILE A 9 3.52 -6.22 -5.95
N ILE A 10 4.49 -5.55 -6.57
CA ILE A 10 5.41 -4.64 -5.87
C ILE A 10 4.63 -3.52 -5.19
N LEU A 11 3.69 -2.89 -5.90
CA LEU A 11 2.88 -1.78 -5.37
C LEU A 11 2.00 -2.23 -4.20
N THR A 12 1.44 -3.45 -4.28
CA THR A 12 0.65 -4.04 -3.20
C THR A 12 1.50 -4.30 -1.96
N LEU A 13 2.71 -4.85 -2.13
CA LEU A 13 3.63 -5.10 -1.02
C LEU A 13 4.09 -3.80 -0.35
N VAL A 14 4.44 -2.78 -1.14
CA VAL A 14 4.82 -1.46 -0.60
C VAL A 14 3.63 -0.82 0.14
N GLY A 15 2.43 -0.87 -0.43
CA GLY A 15 1.21 -0.37 0.22
C GLY A 15 0.92 -1.07 1.55
N LEU A 16 1.09 -2.40 1.59
CA LEU A 16 0.95 -3.20 2.81
C LEU A 16 1.95 -2.76 3.90
N VAL A 17 3.22 -2.57 3.54
CA VAL A 17 4.25 -2.08 4.48
C VAL A 17 3.88 -0.68 5.00
N GLY A 18 3.40 0.22 4.14
CA GLY A 18 2.94 1.55 4.54
C GLY A 18 1.77 1.52 5.52
N LEU A 19 0.79 0.64 5.31
CA LEU A 19 -0.32 0.43 6.23
C LEU A 19 0.14 -0.09 7.60
N ILE A 20 1.04 -1.08 7.60
CA ILE A 20 1.60 -1.64 8.84
C ILE A 20 2.39 -0.56 9.60
N TYR A 21 3.24 0.19 8.90
CA TYR A 21 4.04 1.25 9.52
C TYR A 21 3.16 2.38 10.09
N GLY A 22 2.14 2.80 9.35
CA GLY A 22 1.16 3.79 9.83
C GLY A 22 0.45 3.34 11.11
N GLY A 23 0.05 2.06 11.20
CA GLY A 23 -0.55 1.50 12.41
C GLY A 23 0.42 1.44 13.60
N ILE A 24 1.68 1.05 13.35
CA ILE A 24 2.72 1.02 14.39
C ILE A 24 3.02 2.44 14.89
N ASP A 25 3.16 3.41 13.99
CA ASP A 25 3.43 4.80 14.33
C ASP A 25 2.27 5.41 15.14
N PHE A 26 1.02 5.16 14.71
CA PHE A 26 -0.18 5.63 15.41
C PHE A 26 -0.28 5.08 16.84
N THR A 27 0.01 3.78 17.02
CA THR A 27 -0.10 3.11 18.33
C THR A 27 1.03 3.49 19.31
N LYS A 28 2.18 3.94 18.81
CA LYS A 28 3.31 4.40 19.64
C LYS A 28 3.21 5.86 20.08
N GLY A 29 2.08 6.52 19.81
CA GLY A 29 1.90 7.95 20.09
C GLY A 29 2.67 8.84 19.10
N GLY A 30 2.87 8.36 17.86
CA GLY A 30 3.39 9.16 16.77
C GLY A 30 2.50 10.38 16.47
N VAL A 31 3.00 11.29 15.63
CA VAL A 31 2.23 12.46 15.21
C VAL A 31 1.04 11.97 14.38
N ALA A 32 -0.17 12.11 14.91
CA ALA A 32 -1.38 11.59 14.27
C ALA A 32 -1.48 11.94 12.78
N GLN A 33 -1.14 13.19 12.40
CA GLN A 33 -1.11 13.62 11.01
C GLN A 33 -0.16 12.77 10.15
N ALA A 34 1.05 12.47 10.64
CA ALA A 34 2.01 11.64 9.93
C ALA A 34 1.52 10.19 9.79
N SER A 35 0.96 9.62 10.86
CA SER A 35 0.40 8.27 10.83
C SER A 35 -0.75 8.16 9.82
N PHE A 36 -1.63 9.16 9.75
CA PHE A 36 -2.71 9.21 8.75
C PHE A 36 -2.17 9.30 7.32
N VAL A 37 -1.09 10.03 7.09
CA VAL A 37 -0.44 10.08 5.77
C VAL A 37 0.05 8.69 5.36
N TYR A 38 0.71 7.96 6.25
CA TYR A 38 1.15 6.58 5.97
C TYR A 38 -0.02 5.64 5.67
N LEU A 39 -1.11 5.74 6.44
CA LEU A 39 -2.29 4.91 6.25
C LEU A 39 -3.02 5.20 4.93
N ILE A 40 -3.20 6.49 4.59
CA ILE A 40 -3.88 6.88 3.36
C ILE A 40 -3.02 6.51 2.13
N LEU A 41 -1.73 6.86 2.13
CA LEU A 41 -0.83 6.52 1.02
C LEU A 41 -0.66 5.01 0.88
N GLY A 42 -0.46 4.30 1.99
CA GLY A 42 -0.36 2.84 2.01
C GLY A 42 -1.63 2.19 1.46
N GLY A 43 -2.81 2.70 1.86
CA GLY A 43 -4.10 2.25 1.36
C GLY A 43 -4.24 2.47 -0.15
N ILE A 44 -3.94 3.68 -0.64
CA ILE A 44 -3.99 4.00 -2.08
C ILE A 44 -3.10 3.03 -2.86
N PHE A 45 -1.84 2.85 -2.46
CA PHE A 45 -0.92 1.95 -3.15
C PHE A 45 -1.39 0.50 -3.10
N PHE A 46 -1.90 0.04 -1.95
CA PHE A 46 -2.41 -1.33 -1.82
C PHE A 46 -3.59 -1.60 -2.77
N PHE A 47 -4.60 -0.72 -2.79
CA PHE A 47 -5.76 -0.89 -3.64
C PHE A 47 -5.44 -0.72 -5.13
N THR A 48 -4.56 0.24 -5.48
CA THR A 48 -4.09 0.41 -6.86
C THR A 48 -3.29 -0.81 -7.33
N GLY A 49 -2.42 -1.37 -6.49
CA GLY A 49 -1.64 -2.58 -6.79
C GLY A 49 -2.54 -3.78 -7.10
N ILE A 50 -3.53 -4.03 -6.24
CA ILE A 50 -4.53 -5.08 -6.45
C ILE A 50 -5.36 -4.83 -7.71
N SER A 51 -5.76 -3.59 -7.98
CA SER A 51 -6.48 -3.24 -9.21
C SER A 51 -5.64 -3.53 -10.45
N LEU A 52 -4.34 -3.24 -10.42
CA LEU A 52 -3.42 -3.49 -11.53
C LEU A 52 -3.22 -4.99 -11.80
N ILE A 53 -3.13 -5.79 -10.74
CA ILE A 53 -3.11 -7.26 -10.83
C ILE A 53 -4.40 -7.76 -11.47
N ARG A 54 -5.58 -7.31 -10.99
CA ARG A 54 -6.89 -7.76 -11.51
C ARG A 54 -7.18 -7.30 -12.94
N SER A 55 -6.71 -6.11 -13.32
CA SER A 55 -6.83 -5.55 -14.67
C SER A 55 -5.85 -6.18 -15.67
N THR A 56 -4.94 -7.01 -15.20
CA THR A 56 -4.11 -7.83 -16.08
C THR A 56 -4.98 -8.99 -16.58
N LYS A 57 -5.55 -8.82 -17.78
CA LYS A 57 -6.09 -9.95 -18.53
C LYS A 57 -4.95 -10.92 -18.78
N ALA A 58 -5.11 -12.16 -18.31
CA ALA A 58 -4.28 -13.28 -18.73
C ALA A 58 -4.47 -13.52 -20.23
#